data_AF-A0A7W8XB14-F1
#
_entry.id   AF-A0A7W8XB14-F1
#
_cell.length_a   1.000
_cell.length_b   1.000
_cell.length_c   1.000
_cell.angle_alpha   90.00
_cell.angle_beta   90.00
_cell.angle_gamma   90.00
#
_symmetry.space_group_name_H-M   'P 1'
#
loop_
_entity.id
_entity.type
_entity.pdbx_description
1 polymer ?
#
loop_
_entity_poly.entity_id
_entity_poly.type
_entity_poly.pdbx_seq_one_letter_code
_entity_poly.pdbx_strand_id
1 'polypeptide(L)'
;MGHDIPTFIGVDKKQVTEKIRKLRPEYMPMGTAGMADMGEMEMEIPENTVAMMTGWGPHGPIEMGGMFSVVKVREGIAADDYTDPGWYENPPGTQAWEWTGELPDTTKAKDAKTQITPKPMKHG
;
A
#
# COMPACT_ATOMS: atom_id res chain seq x y z
N MET A 1 -13.81 -14.11 1.66
CA MET A 1 -12.45 -13.70 2.05
C MET A 1 -12.04 -14.58 3.23
N GLY A 2 -10.80 -15.08 3.30
CA GLY A 2 -10.41 -16.13 4.25
C GLY A 2 -10.26 -15.63 5.68
N HIS A 3 -11.35 -15.20 6.31
CA HIS A 3 -11.39 -14.64 7.67
C HIS A 3 -10.93 -15.66 8.73
N ASP A 4 -11.05 -16.96 8.41
CA ASP A 4 -10.71 -18.07 9.29
C ASP A 4 -9.28 -18.58 9.08
N ILE A 5 -8.51 -17.98 8.17
CA ILE A 5 -7.13 -18.40 7.86
C ILE A 5 -6.17 -17.41 8.51
N PRO A 6 -5.25 -17.87 9.39
CA PRO A 6 -4.20 -17.03 9.93
C PRO A 6 -3.37 -16.38 8.82
N THR A 7 -3.15 -15.08 8.94
CA THR A 7 -2.32 -14.31 8.02
C THR A 7 -0.83 -14.51 8.34
N PHE A 8 0.00 -14.54 7.29
CA PHE A 8 1.46 -14.66 7.41
C PHE A 8 2.19 -13.30 7.44
N ILE A 9 1.45 -12.20 7.60
CA ILE A 9 2.05 -10.85 7.67
C ILE A 9 3.00 -10.78 8.88
N GLY A 10 4.24 -10.35 8.64
CA GLY A 10 5.30 -10.22 9.64
C GLY A 10 6.05 -11.52 9.98
N VAL A 11 5.74 -12.66 9.35
CA VAL A 11 6.38 -13.95 9.63
C VAL A 11 7.60 -14.19 8.72
N ASP A 12 8.76 -14.53 9.28
CA ASP A 12 9.92 -14.96 8.49
C ASP A 12 9.72 -16.37 7.92
N LYS A 13 9.52 -16.44 6.60
CA LYS A 13 9.28 -17.69 5.85
C LYS A 13 10.50 -18.20 5.09
N LYS A 14 11.71 -17.65 5.27
CA LYS A 14 12.90 -18.01 4.46
C LYS A 14 13.20 -19.51 4.46
N GLN A 15 13.34 -20.10 5.65
CA GLN A 15 13.68 -21.53 5.80
C GLN A 15 12.60 -22.46 5.23
N VAL A 16 11.32 -22.10 5.39
CA VAL A 16 10.20 -22.88 4.87
C VAL A 16 10.16 -22.78 3.34
N THR A 17 10.37 -21.59 2.79
CA THR A 17 10.44 -21.34 1.34
C THR A 17 11.53 -22.18 0.69
N GLU A 18 12.73 -22.22 1.28
CA GLU A 18 13.84 -23.05 0.78
C GLU A 18 13.48 -24.54 0.72
N LYS A 19 12.78 -25.05 1.74
CA LYS A 19 12.33 -26.45 1.75
C LYS A 19 11.29 -26.72 0.67
N ILE A 20 10.33 -25.82 0.46
CA ILE A 20 9.28 -25.98 -0.55
C ILE A 20 9.89 -25.93 -1.96
N ARG A 21 10.84 -25.03 -2.21
CA ARG A 21 11.49 -24.89 -3.52
C ARG A 21 12.23 -26.15 -3.98
N LYS A 22 12.66 -27.02 -3.06
CA LYS A 22 13.25 -28.34 -3.41
C LYS A 22 12.27 -29.26 -4.14
N LEU A 23 10.97 -29.10 -3.90
CA LEU A 23 9.91 -29.88 -4.53
C LEU A 23 9.21 -29.11 -5.66
N ARG A 24 9.06 -27.80 -5.49
CA ARG A 24 8.39 -26.88 -6.42
C ARG A 24 9.27 -25.65 -6.63
N PRO A 25 10.21 -25.68 -7.59
CA PRO A 25 11.17 -24.60 -7.81
C PRO A 25 10.52 -23.23 -8.00
N GLU A 26 9.37 -23.19 -8.68
CA GLU A 26 8.58 -21.98 -8.97
C GLU A 26 7.79 -21.44 -7.77
N TYR A 27 7.98 -21.97 -6.56
CA TYR A 27 7.27 -21.47 -5.38
C TYR A 27 7.73 -20.06 -5.00
N MET A 28 6.78 -19.12 -5.05
CA MET A 28 6.93 -17.75 -4.60
C MET A 28 6.17 -17.54 -3.28
N PRO A 29 6.88 -17.21 -2.18
CA PRO A 29 6.23 -16.99 -0.89
C PRO A 29 5.46 -15.66 -0.91
N MET A 30 4.17 -15.75 -0.60
CA MET A 30 3.24 -14.64 -0.69
C MET A 30 2.82 -14.11 0.70
N GLY A 31 2.54 -12.81 0.81
CA GLY A 31 1.84 -12.20 1.96
C GLY A 31 2.68 -12.00 3.22
N THR A 32 3.98 -11.68 3.09
CA THR A 32 4.85 -11.40 4.24
C THR A 32 4.73 -9.95 4.72
N ALA A 33 4.69 -8.98 3.80
CA ALA A 33 4.53 -7.55 4.10
C ALA A 33 3.16 -6.99 3.68
N GLY A 34 2.28 -7.81 3.11
CA GLY A 34 0.86 -7.47 2.88
C GLY A 34 0.39 -7.81 1.48
N MET A 35 -0.72 -7.21 1.05
CA MET A 35 -1.20 -7.36 -0.33
C MET A 35 -0.37 -6.54 -1.33
N ALA A 36 0.24 -5.42 -0.90
CA ALA A 36 1.04 -4.55 -1.76
C ALA A 36 2.36 -5.19 -2.24
N ASP A 37 2.90 -6.16 -1.51
CA ASP A 37 4.07 -6.94 -1.94
C ASP A 37 3.88 -7.58 -3.33
N MET A 38 2.62 -7.81 -3.74
CA MET A 38 2.31 -8.43 -5.01
C MET A 38 2.44 -7.49 -6.20
N GLY A 39 2.21 -6.19 -6.02
CA GLY A 39 2.33 -5.24 -7.11
C GLY A 39 3.77 -4.89 -7.46
N GLU A 40 4.72 -5.13 -6.56
CA GLU A 40 6.16 -5.02 -6.84
C GLU A 40 6.73 -6.26 -7.57
N MET A 41 6.03 -7.40 -7.50
CA MET A 41 6.44 -8.65 -8.14
C MET A 41 5.75 -8.79 -9.51
N GLU A 42 6.34 -8.17 -10.53
CA GLU A 42 5.85 -8.29 -11.90
C GLU A 42 6.02 -9.73 -12.40
N MET A 43 4.90 -10.36 -12.75
CA MET A 43 4.88 -11.65 -13.44
C MET A 43 4.98 -11.40 -14.94
N GLU A 44 5.61 -12.31 -15.70
CA GLU A 44 5.59 -12.20 -17.16
C GLU A 44 4.14 -12.31 -17.67
N ILE A 45 3.68 -11.26 -18.37
CA ILE A 45 2.35 -11.18 -18.98
C ILE A 45 2.53 -10.95 -20.49
N PRO A 46 1.66 -11.51 -21.36
CA PRO A 46 1.72 -11.24 -22.80
C PRO A 46 1.64 -9.74 -23.12
N GLU A 47 2.39 -9.27 -24.12
CA GLU A 47 2.51 -7.85 -24.50
C GLU A 47 1.16 -7.14 -24.75
N ASN A 48 0.14 -7.87 -25.22
CA ASN A 48 -1.18 -7.34 -25.53
C ASN A 48 -2.15 -7.35 -24.35
N THR A 49 -1.66 -7.48 -23.13
CA THR A 49 -2.52 -7.51 -21.94
C THR A 49 -2.69 -6.10 -21.41
N VAL A 50 -3.94 -5.68 -21.24
CA VAL A 50 -4.26 -4.44 -20.54
C VAL A 50 -3.69 -4.53 -19.12
N ALA A 51 -3.03 -3.47 -18.66
CA ALA A 51 -2.39 -3.44 -17.35
C ALA A 51 -3.38 -3.88 -16.26
N MET A 52 -3.11 -5.04 -15.64
CA MET A 52 -3.95 -5.58 -14.57
C MET A 52 -3.77 -4.79 -13.27
N MET A 53 -2.64 -4.09 -13.14
CA MET A 53 -2.33 -3.14 -12.08
C MET A 53 -2.31 -1.73 -12.66
N THR A 54 -2.66 -0.73 -11.87
CA THR A 54 -2.80 0.65 -12.39
C THR A 54 -1.48 1.41 -12.49
N GLY A 55 -0.38 0.66 -12.67
CA GLY A 55 0.96 1.17 -12.90
C GLY A 55 1.66 1.66 -11.63
N TRP A 56 2.72 2.45 -11.85
CA TRP A 56 3.65 2.94 -10.85
C TRP A 56 3.46 4.42 -10.59
N GLY A 57 3.26 4.79 -9.32
CA GLY A 57 3.32 6.15 -8.82
C GLY A 57 4.76 6.60 -8.50
N PRO A 58 4.95 7.86 -8.07
CA PRO A 58 6.27 8.38 -7.70
C PRO A 58 6.84 7.73 -6.43
N HIS A 59 6.04 6.99 -5.68
CA HIS A 59 6.40 6.36 -4.40
C HIS A 59 6.17 4.84 -4.37
N GLY A 60 5.94 4.21 -5.53
CA GLY A 60 5.70 2.77 -5.60
C GLY A 60 4.44 2.41 -6.40
N PRO A 61 4.04 1.13 -6.38
CA PRO A 61 2.94 0.62 -7.19
C PRO A 61 1.59 1.18 -6.72
N ILE A 62 0.69 1.44 -7.67
CA ILE A 62 -0.67 1.88 -7.37
C ILE A 62 -1.61 0.66 -7.38
N GLU A 63 -1.75 0.07 -6.20
CA GLU A 63 -2.38 -1.23 -5.88
C GLU A 63 -3.91 -1.34 -6.11
N MET A 64 -4.48 -0.48 -6.95
CA MET A 64 -5.93 -0.39 -7.15
C MET A 64 -6.30 -0.87 -8.56
N GLY A 65 -5.85 -2.07 -8.94
CA GLY A 65 -5.97 -2.62 -10.30
C GLY A 65 -7.33 -2.38 -10.98
N GLY A 66 -7.31 -1.74 -12.16
CA GLY A 66 -8.44 -1.54 -13.09
C GLY A 66 -9.66 -0.76 -12.57
N MET A 67 -9.76 -0.48 -11.27
CA MET A 67 -10.93 0.11 -10.63
C MET A 67 -10.81 1.62 -10.40
N PHE A 68 -9.71 2.25 -10.83
CA PHE A 68 -9.58 3.71 -10.76
C PHE A 68 -8.83 4.26 -11.97
N SER A 69 -9.00 5.57 -12.18
CA SER A 69 -8.26 6.35 -13.15
C SER A 69 -7.42 7.39 -12.42
N VAL A 70 -6.17 7.57 -12.83
CA VAL A 70 -5.32 8.68 -12.37
C VAL A 70 -5.57 9.87 -13.28
N VAL A 71 -6.02 11.00 -12.72
CA VAL A 71 -6.08 12.28 -13.42
C VAL A 71 -5.10 13.23 -12.74
N LYS A 72 -4.09 13.68 -13.48
CA LYS A 72 -3.09 14.65 -13.00
C LYS A 72 -3.52 16.05 -13.47
N VAL A 73 -3.81 16.95 -12.53
CA VAL A 73 -4.22 18.33 -12.85
C VAL A 73 -3.11 19.28 -12.39
N ARG A 74 -2.55 20.06 -13.32
CA ARG A 74 -1.51 21.06 -13.02
C ARG A 74 -1.48 22.18 -14.07
N GLU A 75 -0.84 23.29 -13.70
CA GLU A 75 -0.56 24.40 -14.62
C GLU A 75 0.53 24.02 -15.65
N GLY A 76 0.64 24.81 -16.72
CA GLY A 76 1.72 24.66 -17.72
C GLY A 76 1.48 23.59 -18.79
N ILE A 77 0.25 23.08 -18.93
CA ILE A 77 -0.15 22.19 -20.03
C ILE A 77 -0.87 23.03 -21.08
N ALA A 78 -0.34 23.06 -22.31
CA ALA A 78 -0.98 23.77 -23.42
C ALA A 78 -2.20 22.98 -23.95
N ALA A 79 -3.19 23.68 -24.50
CA ALA A 79 -4.45 23.08 -24.94
C ALA A 79 -4.29 21.95 -25.98
N ASP A 80 -3.23 22.01 -26.78
CA ASP A 80 -2.93 21.04 -27.84
C ASP A 80 -1.68 20.18 -27.52
N ASP A 81 -1.24 20.16 -26.26
CA ASP A 81 -0.11 19.34 -25.81
C ASP A 81 -0.59 18.04 -25.15
N TYR A 82 -0.33 16.92 -25.84
CA TYR A 82 -0.69 15.57 -25.42
C TYR A 82 0.51 14.79 -24.87
N THR A 83 1.66 15.43 -24.69
CA THR A 83 2.84 14.76 -24.11
C THR A 83 2.60 14.43 -22.64
N ASP A 84 3.07 13.29 -22.14
CA ASP A 84 3.03 12.99 -20.70
C ASP A 84 4.15 13.79 -20.02
N PRO A 85 3.82 14.80 -19.21
CA PRO A 85 4.82 15.66 -18.65
C PRO A 85 5.30 15.12 -17.28
N GLY A 86 4.96 13.86 -16.96
CA GLY A 86 5.45 13.10 -15.81
C GLY A 86 4.59 13.24 -14.55
N TRP A 87 5.18 12.93 -13.41
CA TRP A 87 4.56 13.12 -12.10
C TRP A 87 4.60 14.60 -11.66
N TYR A 88 3.69 15.00 -10.80
CA TYR A 88 3.71 16.35 -10.21
C TYR A 88 4.80 16.42 -9.15
N GLU A 89 5.68 17.41 -9.25
CA GLU A 89 6.67 17.68 -8.23
C GLU A 89 6.03 18.44 -7.07
N ASN A 90 5.96 17.79 -5.90
CA ASN A 90 5.44 18.41 -4.70
C ASN A 90 6.34 19.59 -4.27
N PRO A 91 5.76 20.73 -3.86
CA PRO A 91 6.53 21.85 -3.33
C PRO A 91 7.40 21.44 -2.13
N PRO A 92 8.57 22.09 -1.93
CA PRO A 92 9.45 21.79 -0.80
C PRO A 92 8.71 21.84 0.54
N GLY A 93 8.93 20.82 1.39
CA GLY A 93 8.31 20.71 2.71
C GLY A 93 6.87 20.20 2.73
N THR A 94 6.27 19.86 1.59
CA THR A 94 4.89 19.31 1.53
C THR A 94 4.84 17.78 1.50
N GLN A 95 5.96 17.12 1.23
CA GLN A 95 6.06 15.66 1.29
C GLN A 95 6.30 15.19 2.72
N ALA A 96 5.71 14.04 3.04
CA ALA A 96 6.03 13.31 4.26
C ALA A 96 7.49 12.83 4.21
N TRP A 97 8.13 12.78 5.37
CA TRP A 97 9.50 12.33 5.55
C TRP A 97 9.58 11.44 6.79
N GLU A 98 10.61 10.61 6.85
CA GLU A 98 10.83 9.69 7.98
C GLU A 98 11.07 10.47 9.28
N TRP A 99 10.24 10.24 10.28
CA TRP A 99 10.44 10.85 11.59
C TRP A 99 11.62 10.20 12.33
N THR A 100 12.66 10.99 12.61
CA THR A 100 13.88 10.54 13.30
C THR A 100 13.95 10.97 14.78
N GLY A 101 12.91 11.64 15.28
CA GLY A 101 12.83 12.08 16.68
C GLY A 101 12.20 11.03 17.60
N GLU A 102 12.10 11.37 18.89
CA GLU A 102 11.36 10.54 19.85
C GLU A 102 9.86 10.58 19.55
N LEU A 103 9.22 9.41 19.61
CA LEU A 103 7.76 9.32 19.55
C LEU A 103 7.18 9.70 20.92
N PRO A 104 6.07 10.46 20.97
CA PRO A 104 5.39 10.70 22.23
C PRO A 104 4.86 9.38 22.83
N ASP A 105 4.78 9.33 24.16
CA ASP A 105 4.20 8.18 24.85
C ASP A 105 2.80 7.87 24.32
N THR A 106 2.64 6.69 23.72
CA THR A 106 1.35 6.25 23.21
C THR A 106 0.37 6.13 24.37
N THR A 107 -0.80 6.76 24.26
CA THR A 107 -1.88 6.55 25.23
C THR A 107 -2.44 5.15 25.02
N LYS A 108 -2.10 4.23 25.93
CA LYS A 108 -2.68 2.88 25.96
C LYS A 108 -3.92 2.87 26.85
N ALA A 109 -4.95 2.14 26.43
CA ALA A 109 -6.05 1.83 27.34
C ALA A 109 -5.50 1.08 28.55
N LYS A 110 -5.89 1.50 29.77
CA LYS A 110 -5.45 0.86 31.02
C LYS A 110 -5.97 -0.58 31.13
N ASP A 111 -7.12 -0.84 30.51
CA ASP A 111 -7.78 -2.14 30.47
C ASP A 111 -8.64 -2.27 29.19
N ALA A 112 -9.03 -3.51 28.86
CA ALA A 112 -9.84 -3.82 27.68
C ALA A 112 -11.34 -3.49 27.84
N LYS A 113 -11.74 -2.78 28.92
CA LYS A 113 -13.14 -2.47 29.17
C LYS A 113 -13.60 -1.34 28.25
N THR A 114 -14.73 -1.56 27.59
CA THR A 114 -15.39 -0.53 26.79
C THR A 114 -15.77 0.66 27.69
N GLN A 115 -15.12 1.81 27.47
CA GLN A 115 -15.53 3.07 28.10
C GLN A 115 -16.58 3.74 27.22
N ILE A 116 -17.82 3.78 27.70
CA ILE A 116 -18.92 4.50 27.03
C ILE A 116 -18.80 5.97 27.41
N THR A 117 -18.66 6.86 26.42
CA THR A 117 -18.67 8.30 26.64
C THR A 117 -19.98 8.72 27.31
N PRO A 118 -19.96 9.48 28.43
CA PRO A 118 -21.19 9.95 29.06
C PRO A 118 -22.02 10.79 28.10
N LYS A 119 -23.35 10.66 28.17
CA LYS A 119 -24.27 11.46 27.37
C LYS A 119 -24.04 12.95 27.69
N PRO A 120 -23.81 13.82 26.70
CA PRO A 120 -23.60 15.24 26.96
C PRO A 120 -24.82 15.83 27.68
N MET A 121 -24.58 16.51 28.81
CA MET A 121 -25.63 17.22 29.54
C MET A 121 -26.06 18.44 28.72
N LYS A 122 -27.37 18.50 28.40
CA LYS A 122 -27.97 19.73 27.87
C LYS A 122 -27.81 20.81 28.94
N HIS A 123 -27.03 21.84 28.65
CA HIS A 123 -27.13 23.10 29.39
C HIS A 123 -28.46 23.74 29.00
N GLY A 124 -29.33 23.92 30.00
CA GLY A 124 -30.59 24.65 29.88
C GLY A 124 -30.40 26.13 30.17
#